data_AF-A0A0G1PQ63-F1
#
_entry.id   AF-A0A0G1PQ63-F1
#
_cell.length_a   1.000
_cell.length_b   1.000
_cell.length_c   1.000
_cell.angle_alpha   90.00
_cell.angle_beta   90.00
_cell.angle_gamma   90.00
#
_symmetry.space_group_name_H-M   'P 1'
#
loop_
_entity.id
_entity.type
_entity.pdbx_description
1 polymer ?
#
loop_
_entity_poly.entity_id
_entity_poly.type
_entity_poly.pdbx_seq_one_letter_code
_entity_poly.pdbx_strand_id
1 'polypeptide(L)'
;MPKTKTAPKKSAPKKSTHVDEHKDAHDHTGHDHAHDHNHDHNHGAPAASDAVPQSSFVSENIKFKLTAPWAEIQKSYQIALDSLVKDAEVDGFRKGKAPRALVEEKIGKSKIYEATIDLVLPKLYSAAVHEKKLQPIVAPHIHPISLDENKDWVFEVETAEAPEMKLGDYKDAVKTVRAKNALWTPGKDLGKDQKGEQPSEEERLKQIFGALLEHIHVVVPEILIRDEVNQSLSQLVRQLEKMRIPLEDYLTSVSKTADQLRQEYAMSSLATLQLEFIISTIAAQENIGVEEKQVDEVIQALPDENIRKANNTPQQRNNIKANLIKRKTVDYLLAL
;
A
#
# COMPACT_ATOMS: atom_id res chain seq x y z
N MET A 1 82.77 -7.01 -39.88
CA MET A 1 83.88 -7.99 -39.95
C MET A 1 84.83 -7.72 -38.79
N PRO A 2 85.63 -8.69 -38.28
CA PRO A 2 85.46 -10.14 -38.25
C PRO A 2 85.27 -10.64 -36.79
N LYS A 3 85.71 -11.88 -36.45
CA LYS A 3 85.45 -12.58 -35.17
C LYS A 3 86.74 -12.78 -34.31
N THR A 4 86.59 -13.46 -33.16
CA THR A 4 87.60 -14.25 -32.39
C THR A 4 88.40 -13.52 -31.29
N LYS A 5 88.81 -14.14 -30.15
CA LYS A 5 88.48 -15.44 -29.50
C LYS A 5 89.01 -15.49 -28.03
N THR A 6 88.52 -16.50 -27.27
CA THR A 6 89.16 -17.18 -26.10
C THR A 6 89.28 -16.50 -24.72
N ALA A 7 89.20 -17.36 -23.69
CA ALA A 7 89.33 -17.12 -22.24
C ALA A 7 90.51 -18.01 -21.71
N PRO A 8 90.61 -18.57 -20.46
CA PRO A 8 89.86 -18.39 -19.19
C PRO A 8 90.75 -18.30 -17.91
N LYS A 9 90.16 -18.18 -16.69
CA LYS A 9 90.77 -18.69 -15.44
C LYS A 9 89.84 -18.85 -14.20
N LYS A 10 89.65 -20.12 -13.80
CA LYS A 10 89.63 -20.73 -12.43
C LYS A 10 88.61 -20.37 -11.31
N SER A 11 88.38 -21.41 -10.50
CA SER A 11 88.07 -21.51 -9.04
C SER A 11 86.66 -21.23 -8.47
N ALA A 12 85.96 -22.32 -8.14
CA ALA A 12 85.19 -22.53 -6.90
C ALA A 12 85.98 -23.51 -5.99
N PRO A 13 85.58 -23.88 -4.72
CA PRO A 13 84.52 -24.92 -4.54
C PRO A 13 83.77 -25.04 -3.16
N LYS A 14 82.63 -25.78 -3.15
CA LYS A 14 82.10 -26.68 -2.06
C LYS A 14 81.67 -26.05 -0.70
N LYS A 15 80.89 -26.70 0.19
CA LYS A 15 79.71 -27.65 0.22
C LYS A 15 79.22 -27.65 1.72
N SER A 16 78.16 -28.28 2.25
CA SER A 16 77.10 -29.26 1.87
C SER A 16 75.81 -28.96 2.71
N THR A 17 74.80 -29.82 2.99
CA THR A 17 74.51 -31.28 2.87
C THR A 17 72.97 -31.51 2.84
N HIS A 18 72.44 -32.56 2.20
CA HIS A 18 71.64 -33.69 2.77
C HIS A 18 70.55 -33.36 3.80
N VAL A 19 69.33 -33.94 3.82
CA VAL A 19 68.43 -34.76 2.95
C VAL A 19 67.43 -35.41 3.92
N ASP A 20 66.14 -35.54 3.59
CA ASP A 20 65.29 -36.70 3.93
C ASP A 20 63.89 -36.60 3.26
N GLU A 21 63.07 -37.66 3.36
CA GLU A 21 61.88 -37.93 2.51
C GLU A 21 60.49 -37.82 3.21
N HIS A 22 59.43 -38.01 2.39
CA HIS A 22 58.09 -38.57 2.74
C HIS A 22 57.09 -37.75 3.59
N LYS A 23 55.96 -37.31 3.00
CA LYS A 23 54.65 -38.04 3.00
C LYS A 23 53.47 -37.29 2.34
N ASP A 24 52.36 -38.02 2.20
CA ASP A 24 51.14 -37.72 1.43
C ASP A 24 50.10 -36.84 2.17
N ALA A 25 49.30 -36.08 1.40
CA ALA A 25 47.89 -35.80 1.68
C ALA A 25 47.17 -35.22 0.43
N HIS A 26 45.91 -35.61 0.20
CA HIS A 26 44.98 -34.89 -0.69
C HIS A 26 44.18 -33.85 0.10
N ASP A 27 43.80 -32.74 -0.53
CA ASP A 27 42.36 -32.38 -0.62
C ASP A 27 42.10 -31.43 -1.81
N HIS A 28 40.82 -31.23 -2.16
CA HIS A 28 40.34 -30.38 -3.25
C HIS A 28 39.84 -29.02 -2.76
N THR A 29 40.04 -27.96 -3.53
CA THR A 29 39.16 -26.77 -3.53
C THR A 29 39.39 -25.89 -4.76
N GLY A 30 38.38 -25.09 -5.14
CA GLY A 30 38.47 -24.06 -6.18
C GLY A 30 38.11 -24.54 -7.59
N HIS A 31 36.84 -24.38 -7.96
CA HIS A 31 36.40 -24.38 -9.37
C HIS A 31 35.82 -23.00 -9.66
N ASP A 32 36.51 -22.20 -10.47
CA ASP A 32 36.09 -20.84 -10.79
C ASP A 32 34.94 -20.84 -11.81
N HIS A 33 33.76 -20.41 -11.37
CA HIS A 33 32.69 -19.99 -12.26
C HIS A 33 32.18 -18.60 -11.86
N ALA A 34 32.81 -17.58 -12.41
CA ALA A 34 32.27 -16.23 -12.41
C ALA A 34 31.07 -16.19 -13.38
N HIS A 35 29.86 -16.07 -12.82
CA HIS A 35 28.65 -15.78 -13.57
C HIS A 35 28.18 -14.36 -13.23
N ASP A 36 28.64 -13.40 -14.03
CA ASP A 36 28.15 -12.02 -14.00
C ASP A 36 26.74 -11.99 -14.62
N HIS A 37 25.74 -11.84 -13.77
CA HIS A 37 24.35 -11.63 -14.15
C HIS A 37 23.86 -10.28 -13.64
N ASN A 38 24.34 -9.22 -14.28
CA ASN A 38 23.75 -7.88 -14.19
C ASN A 38 22.32 -7.86 -14.78
N HIS A 39 21.36 -8.41 -14.03
CA HIS A 39 19.94 -8.36 -14.36
C HIS A 39 19.37 -6.98 -14.00
N ASP A 40 19.39 -6.08 -14.98
CA ASP A 40 18.65 -4.81 -14.97
C ASP A 40 17.12 -5.09 -15.00
N HIS A 41 16.58 -5.43 -13.83
CA HIS A 41 15.15 -5.60 -13.61
C HIS A 41 14.48 -4.23 -13.46
N ASN A 42 14.43 -3.49 -14.56
CA ASN A 42 13.51 -2.37 -14.76
C ASN A 42 12.05 -2.89 -14.77
N HIS A 43 11.54 -3.21 -13.59
CA HIS A 43 10.12 -3.45 -13.34
C HIS A 43 9.36 -2.12 -13.40
N GLY A 44 9.23 -1.56 -14.61
CA GLY A 44 8.17 -0.62 -14.91
C GLY A 44 6.84 -1.29 -14.57
N ALA A 45 6.24 -0.90 -13.46
CA ALA A 45 5.00 -1.51 -12.98
C ALA A 45 3.91 -1.38 -14.07
N PRO A 46 3.27 -2.47 -14.50
CA PRO A 46 2.14 -2.37 -15.43
C PRO A 46 1.05 -1.52 -14.78
N ALA A 47 0.48 -0.59 -15.55
CA ALA A 47 -0.48 0.37 -15.03
C ALA A 47 -1.64 -0.34 -14.33
N ALA A 48 -2.08 0.19 -13.17
CA ALA A 48 -3.08 -0.43 -12.30
C ALA A 48 -4.54 -0.28 -12.82
N SER A 49 -4.72 -0.50 -14.13
CA SER A 49 -5.95 -0.35 -14.90
C SER A 49 -6.74 -1.66 -15.00
N ASP A 50 -6.04 -2.78 -15.29
CA ASP A 50 -6.68 -3.93 -15.94
C ASP A 50 -7.13 -5.05 -14.97
N ALA A 51 -7.10 -4.80 -13.66
CA ALA A 51 -7.32 -5.82 -12.62
C ALA A 51 -8.71 -5.80 -11.95
N VAL A 52 -9.54 -4.77 -12.19
CA VAL A 52 -10.83 -4.61 -11.50
C VAL A 52 -11.93 -5.39 -12.24
N PRO A 53 -12.69 -6.28 -11.55
CA PRO A 53 -13.69 -7.11 -12.22
C PRO A 53 -14.86 -6.28 -12.75
N GLN A 54 -15.05 -6.34 -14.08
CA GLN A 54 -16.18 -5.77 -14.82
C GLN A 54 -17.50 -6.42 -14.36
N SER A 55 -18.07 -5.89 -13.28
CA SER A 55 -19.31 -6.37 -12.65
C SER A 55 -20.25 -5.20 -12.40
N SER A 56 -21.55 -5.47 -12.29
CA SER A 56 -22.58 -4.46 -12.00
C SER A 56 -22.45 -3.80 -10.62
N PHE A 57 -21.44 -4.18 -9.83
CA PHE A 57 -21.14 -3.64 -8.50
C PHE A 57 -19.92 -2.70 -8.50
N VAL A 58 -19.38 -2.34 -9.67
CA VAL A 58 -18.27 -1.38 -9.81
C VAL A 58 -18.74 -0.14 -10.59
N SER A 59 -18.33 1.05 -10.15
CA SER A 59 -18.56 2.32 -10.85
C SER A 59 -17.25 2.96 -11.32
N GLU A 60 -17.33 3.72 -12.41
CA GLU A 60 -16.20 4.49 -12.95
C GLU A 60 -15.76 5.61 -11.98
N ASN A 61 -14.46 5.93 -12.03
CA ASN A 61 -13.89 7.03 -11.25
C ASN A 61 -14.30 8.39 -11.82
N ILE A 62 -14.46 9.40 -10.94
CA ILE A 62 -14.67 10.78 -11.35
C ILE A 62 -13.33 11.32 -11.87
N LYS A 63 -13.19 11.39 -13.19
CA LYS A 63 -11.98 11.91 -13.86
C LYS A 63 -12.20 13.34 -14.36
N PHE A 64 -11.27 14.25 -14.05
CA PHE A 64 -11.25 15.61 -14.61
C PHE A 64 -9.82 16.15 -14.75
N LYS A 65 -9.66 17.24 -15.52
CA LYS A 65 -8.35 17.88 -15.70
C LYS A 65 -8.23 19.16 -14.88
N LEU A 66 -7.05 19.36 -14.30
CA LEU A 66 -6.62 20.62 -13.70
C LEU A 66 -5.57 21.26 -14.60
N THR A 67 -5.65 22.59 -14.76
CA THR A 67 -4.65 23.38 -15.48
C THR A 67 -4.08 24.42 -14.51
N ALA A 68 -2.75 24.39 -14.33
CA ALA A 68 -2.01 25.34 -13.53
C ALA A 68 -1.38 26.40 -14.45
N PRO A 69 -1.73 27.70 -14.32
CA PRO A 69 -1.14 28.74 -15.16
C PRO A 69 0.37 28.89 -14.97
N TRP A 70 1.14 29.05 -16.05
CA TRP A 70 2.59 29.20 -16.00
C TRP A 70 3.04 30.34 -15.06
N ALA A 71 2.29 31.44 -15.03
CA ALA A 71 2.56 32.58 -14.15
C ALA A 71 2.30 32.31 -12.64
N GLU A 72 1.64 31.20 -12.28
CA GLU A 72 1.58 30.68 -10.91
C GLU A 72 2.68 29.65 -10.67
N ILE A 73 2.91 28.73 -11.62
CA ILE A 73 4.01 27.75 -11.57
C ILE A 73 5.35 28.44 -11.35
N GLN A 74 5.68 29.49 -12.09
CA GLN A 74 6.92 30.25 -11.93
C GLN A 74 7.10 30.83 -10.53
N LYS A 75 6.02 31.25 -9.86
CA LYS A 75 6.07 31.77 -8.48
C LYS A 75 6.29 30.64 -7.49
N SER A 76 5.54 29.55 -7.64
CA SER A 76 5.67 28.35 -6.80
C SER A 76 7.04 27.67 -6.96
N TYR A 77 7.63 27.69 -8.16
CA TYR A 77 8.98 27.18 -8.43
C TYR A 77 10.05 27.94 -7.63
N GLN A 78 9.97 29.27 -7.61
CA GLN A 78 10.90 30.08 -6.80
C GLN A 78 10.70 29.86 -5.29
N ILE A 79 9.47 29.62 -4.84
CA ILE A 79 9.18 29.28 -3.43
C ILE A 79 9.72 27.88 -3.08
N ALA A 80 9.52 26.88 -3.94
CA ALA A 80 10.05 25.54 -3.79
C ALA A 80 11.60 25.55 -3.76
N LEU A 81 12.23 26.23 -4.72
CA LEU A 81 13.68 26.41 -4.78
C LEU A 81 14.21 27.14 -3.55
N ASP A 82 13.57 28.23 -3.09
CA ASP A 82 13.99 28.93 -1.87
C ASP A 82 13.73 28.15 -0.57
N SER A 83 12.90 27.10 -0.60
CA SER A 83 12.80 26.14 0.49
C SER A 83 13.94 25.12 0.41
N LEU A 84 14.11 24.48 -0.75
CA LEU A 84 15.15 23.48 -1.02
C LEU A 84 16.57 24.04 -0.78
N VAL A 85 16.84 25.30 -1.15
CA VAL A 85 18.13 25.98 -0.90
C VAL A 85 18.45 26.14 0.59
N LYS A 86 17.45 26.32 1.47
CA LYS A 86 17.68 26.39 2.92
C LYS A 86 18.12 25.04 3.48
N ASP A 87 17.55 23.97 2.95
CA ASP A 87 17.85 22.61 3.39
C ASP A 87 18.99 21.92 2.63
N ALA A 88 19.43 22.49 1.50
CA ALA A 88 20.52 21.98 0.68
C ALA A 88 21.88 21.98 1.43
N GLU A 89 22.51 20.82 1.42
CA GLU A 89 23.92 20.63 1.77
C GLU A 89 24.73 20.48 0.48
N VAL A 90 25.54 21.50 0.18
CA VAL A 90 26.36 21.58 -1.04
C VAL A 90 27.82 21.71 -0.64
N ASP A 91 28.67 20.92 -1.27
CA ASP A 91 30.08 20.76 -0.95
C ASP A 91 30.81 22.11 -0.99
N GLY A 92 31.55 22.43 0.08
CA GLY A 92 32.21 23.73 0.26
C GLY A 92 31.30 24.87 0.76
N PHE A 93 29.98 24.69 0.81
CA PHE A 93 29.04 25.71 1.32
C PHE A 93 28.39 25.27 2.63
N ARG A 94 28.18 26.22 3.55
CA ARG A 94 27.37 25.98 4.74
C ARG A 94 25.89 25.81 4.32
N LYS A 95 25.17 24.89 4.96
CA LYS A 95 23.72 24.68 4.77
C LYS A 95 22.97 26.02 4.71
N GLY A 96 22.15 26.21 3.68
CA GLY A 96 21.41 27.46 3.43
C GLY A 96 22.24 28.64 2.87
N LYS A 97 23.46 28.40 2.35
CA LYS A 97 24.34 29.44 1.78
C LYS A 97 24.96 29.11 0.41
N ALA A 98 24.55 28.02 -0.21
CA ALA A 98 24.96 27.69 -1.58
C ALA A 98 24.24 28.58 -2.62
N PRO A 99 24.89 28.95 -3.75
CA PRO A 99 24.25 29.66 -4.85
C PRO A 99 23.12 28.84 -5.48
N ARG A 100 21.99 29.48 -5.83
CA ARG A 100 20.77 28.79 -6.34
C ARG A 100 21.04 27.85 -7.51
N ALA A 101 21.82 28.28 -8.51
CA ALA A 101 22.13 27.46 -9.69
C ALA A 101 22.86 26.14 -9.34
N LEU A 102 23.79 26.18 -8.37
CA LEU A 102 24.52 25.00 -7.92
C LEU A 102 23.65 24.07 -7.04
N VAL A 103 22.67 24.63 -6.33
CA VAL A 103 21.63 23.84 -5.64
C VAL A 103 20.70 23.17 -6.65
N GLU A 104 20.25 23.90 -7.68
CA GLU A 104 19.39 23.41 -8.75
C GLU A 104 20.06 22.28 -9.54
N GLU A 105 21.36 22.41 -9.81
CA GLU A 105 22.19 21.34 -10.39
C GLU A 105 22.32 20.12 -9.46
N LYS A 106 22.66 20.31 -8.17
CA LYS A 106 22.87 19.18 -7.23
C LYS A 106 21.58 18.47 -6.81
N ILE A 107 20.46 19.18 -6.72
CA ILE A 107 19.14 18.61 -6.34
C ILE A 107 18.40 18.04 -7.55
N GLY A 108 18.61 18.63 -8.73
CA GLY A 108 17.99 18.24 -9.99
C GLY A 108 16.56 18.77 -10.14
N LYS A 109 16.20 19.20 -11.36
CA LYS A 109 14.89 19.79 -11.68
C LYS A 109 13.69 18.97 -11.19
N SER A 110 13.77 17.64 -11.25
CA SER A 110 12.66 16.74 -10.86
C SER A 110 12.14 17.02 -9.44
N LYS A 111 13.03 17.15 -8.45
CA LYS A 111 12.65 17.43 -7.05
C LYS A 111 12.12 18.84 -6.84
N ILE A 112 12.55 19.80 -7.67
CA ILE A 112 12.00 21.16 -7.64
C ILE A 112 10.60 21.16 -8.27
N TYR A 113 10.37 20.37 -9.32
CA TYR A 113 9.06 20.18 -9.94
C TYR A 113 8.09 19.51 -8.97
N GLU A 114 8.49 18.41 -8.33
CA GLU A 114 7.78 17.73 -7.23
C GLU A 114 7.35 18.72 -6.13
N ALA A 115 8.31 19.45 -5.54
CA ALA A 115 8.01 20.47 -4.53
C ALA A 115 7.20 21.68 -5.06
N THR A 116 7.19 21.94 -6.38
CA THR A 116 6.34 22.96 -7.01
C THR A 116 4.91 22.46 -7.17
N ILE A 117 4.74 21.20 -7.55
CA ILE A 117 3.47 20.49 -7.69
C ILE A 117 2.76 20.44 -6.33
N ASP A 118 3.47 20.09 -5.25
CA ASP A 118 2.96 20.08 -3.87
C ASP A 118 2.43 21.46 -3.40
N LEU A 119 3.00 22.56 -3.89
CA LEU A 119 2.58 23.92 -3.54
C LEU A 119 1.37 24.41 -4.36
N VAL A 120 1.06 23.77 -5.48
CA VAL A 120 0.04 24.20 -6.46
C VAL A 120 -1.19 23.30 -6.42
N LEU A 121 -1.02 21.97 -6.50
CA LEU A 121 -2.12 21.01 -6.60
C LEU A 121 -3.15 21.11 -5.47
N PRO A 122 -2.78 21.25 -4.18
CA PRO A 122 -3.78 21.30 -3.10
C PRO A 122 -4.76 22.48 -3.24
N LYS A 123 -4.30 23.61 -3.80
CA LYS A 123 -5.12 24.80 -4.04
C LYS A 123 -6.05 24.59 -5.23
N LEU A 124 -5.51 24.12 -6.35
CA LEU A 124 -6.29 23.88 -7.58
C LEU A 124 -7.33 22.77 -7.37
N TYR A 125 -6.97 21.69 -6.68
CA TYR A 125 -7.88 20.61 -6.33
C TYR A 125 -8.98 21.09 -5.38
N SER A 126 -8.64 21.81 -4.30
CA SER A 126 -9.63 22.37 -3.37
C SER A 126 -10.62 23.32 -4.07
N ALA A 127 -10.12 24.19 -4.96
CA ALA A 127 -10.96 25.08 -5.76
C ALA A 127 -11.90 24.29 -6.70
N ALA A 128 -11.37 23.30 -7.43
CA ALA A 128 -12.16 22.49 -8.36
C ALA A 128 -13.21 21.61 -7.66
N VAL A 129 -12.87 21.02 -6.49
CA VAL A 129 -13.80 20.27 -5.64
C VAL A 129 -14.95 21.18 -5.18
N HIS A 130 -14.63 22.40 -4.71
CA HIS A 130 -15.65 23.36 -4.27
C HIS A 130 -16.53 23.86 -5.43
N GLU A 131 -15.94 24.19 -6.59
CA GLU A 131 -16.67 24.62 -7.80
C GLU A 131 -17.64 23.54 -8.30
N LYS A 132 -17.15 22.29 -8.39
CA LYS A 132 -17.94 21.13 -8.81
C LYS A 132 -18.87 20.59 -7.72
N LYS A 133 -18.73 21.09 -6.48
CA LYS A 133 -19.45 20.67 -5.26
C LYS A 133 -19.26 19.19 -4.90
N LEU A 134 -18.11 18.62 -5.26
CA LEU A 134 -17.81 17.21 -5.01
C LEU A 134 -17.62 16.95 -3.51
N GLN A 135 -17.90 15.73 -3.07
CA GLN A 135 -17.58 15.20 -1.74
C GLN A 135 -16.65 13.98 -1.84
N PRO A 136 -15.35 14.17 -2.20
CA PRO A 136 -14.38 13.08 -2.28
C PRO A 136 -14.24 12.33 -0.96
N ILE A 137 -14.34 11.00 -1.00
CA ILE A 137 -14.05 10.12 0.14
C ILE A 137 -12.65 9.51 0.10
N VAL A 138 -11.95 9.68 -1.02
CA VAL A 138 -10.58 9.20 -1.26
C VAL A 138 -9.66 10.36 -1.62
N ALA A 139 -8.38 10.23 -1.28
CA ALA A 139 -7.37 11.15 -1.78
C ALA A 139 -7.31 11.08 -3.32
N PRO A 140 -7.19 12.21 -4.03
CA PRO A 140 -7.13 12.19 -5.49
C PRO A 140 -5.85 11.50 -5.98
N HIS A 141 -5.97 10.62 -6.97
CA HIS A 141 -4.83 10.15 -7.74
C HIS A 141 -4.57 11.16 -8.86
N ILE A 142 -3.40 11.80 -8.86
CA ILE A 142 -3.11 12.91 -9.77
C ILE A 142 -1.93 12.54 -10.67
N HIS A 143 -2.16 12.55 -11.98
CA HIS A 143 -1.21 12.16 -13.00
C HIS A 143 -0.83 13.38 -13.87
N PRO A 144 0.44 13.76 -14.00
CA PRO A 144 0.84 14.86 -14.87
C PRO A 144 0.71 14.48 -16.35
N ILE A 145 -0.04 15.28 -17.12
CA ILE A 145 -0.19 15.12 -18.58
C ILE A 145 0.90 15.94 -19.32
N SER A 146 1.18 17.15 -18.85
CA SER A 146 2.26 18.00 -19.38
C SER A 146 2.83 18.89 -18.28
N LEU A 147 4.17 18.94 -18.22
CA LEU A 147 4.97 19.75 -17.30
C LEU A 147 5.96 20.64 -18.09
N ASP A 148 5.59 21.03 -19.31
CA ASP A 148 6.42 21.77 -20.25
C ASP A 148 6.88 23.12 -19.66
N GLU A 149 8.13 23.52 -19.92
CA GLU A 149 8.59 24.88 -19.60
C GLU A 149 7.90 25.91 -20.49
N ASN A 150 7.50 27.04 -19.91
CA ASN A 150 6.82 28.15 -20.60
C ASN A 150 5.41 27.82 -21.13
N LYS A 151 4.76 26.81 -20.56
CA LYS A 151 3.35 26.48 -20.78
C LYS A 151 2.64 26.24 -19.45
N ASP A 152 1.32 26.31 -19.48
CA ASP A 152 0.49 25.90 -18.35
C ASP A 152 0.63 24.38 -18.14
N TRP A 153 0.81 23.93 -16.89
CA TRP A 153 0.91 22.51 -16.58
C TRP A 153 -0.49 21.90 -16.49
N VAL A 154 -0.64 20.69 -17.01
CA VAL A 154 -1.93 20.00 -17.09
C VAL A 154 -1.83 18.66 -16.37
N PHE A 155 -2.80 18.40 -15.50
CA PHE A 155 -2.89 17.20 -14.67
C PHE A 155 -4.23 16.51 -14.90
N GLU A 156 -4.24 15.19 -14.95
CA GLU A 156 -5.44 14.38 -14.78
C GLU A 156 -5.64 14.07 -13.30
N VAL A 157 -6.87 14.18 -12.83
CA VAL A 157 -7.29 13.87 -11.47
C VAL A 157 -8.32 12.77 -11.53
N GLU A 158 -8.07 11.67 -10.83
CA GLU A 158 -9.06 10.64 -10.53
C GLU A 158 -9.48 10.73 -9.05
N THR A 159 -10.78 10.69 -8.78
CA THR A 159 -11.33 10.63 -7.42
C THR A 159 -12.67 9.91 -7.39
N ALA A 160 -13.26 9.75 -6.21
CA ALA A 160 -14.58 9.16 -6.03
C ALA A 160 -15.31 9.75 -4.80
N GLU A 161 -16.63 9.80 -4.90
CA GLU A 161 -17.55 10.16 -3.83
C GLU A 161 -18.09 8.89 -3.13
N ALA A 162 -18.81 9.07 -2.01
CA ALA A 162 -19.49 7.96 -1.37
C ALA A 162 -20.57 7.36 -2.30
N PRO A 163 -20.68 6.02 -2.41
CA PRO A 163 -21.71 5.40 -3.21
C PRO A 163 -23.09 5.59 -2.56
N GLU A 164 -24.04 6.20 -3.28
CA GLU A 164 -25.43 6.26 -2.83
C GLU A 164 -26.05 4.85 -2.81
N MET A 165 -26.59 4.45 -1.66
CA MET A 165 -27.16 3.12 -1.47
C MET A 165 -28.41 3.15 -0.58
N LYS A 166 -29.29 2.16 -0.78
CA LYS A 166 -30.56 2.03 -0.04
C LYS A 166 -30.58 0.68 0.67
N LEU A 167 -30.65 0.70 2.00
CA LEU A 167 -30.57 -0.51 2.84
C LEU A 167 -31.79 -1.45 2.71
N GLY A 168 -32.93 -0.97 2.20
CA GLY A 168 -34.16 -1.75 2.15
C GLY A 168 -34.60 -2.24 3.54
N ASP A 169 -35.22 -3.42 3.62
CA ASP A 169 -35.46 -4.10 4.89
C ASP A 169 -34.33 -5.10 5.21
N TYR A 170 -33.14 -4.55 5.47
CA TYR A 170 -32.00 -5.34 5.93
C TYR A 170 -32.28 -6.05 7.28
N LYS A 171 -33.23 -5.55 8.08
CA LYS A 171 -33.56 -6.14 9.38
C LYS A 171 -34.27 -7.48 9.20
N ASP A 172 -35.17 -7.60 8.24
CA ASP A 172 -35.81 -8.88 7.92
C ASP A 172 -34.86 -9.88 7.25
N ALA A 173 -33.87 -9.41 6.49
CA ALA A 173 -32.77 -10.28 6.01
C ALA A 173 -31.98 -10.89 7.18
N VAL A 174 -31.57 -10.06 8.17
CA VAL A 174 -30.85 -10.53 9.38
C VAL A 174 -31.72 -11.45 10.24
N LYS A 175 -32.99 -11.11 10.48
CA LYS A 175 -33.95 -11.99 11.19
C LYS A 175 -34.13 -13.33 10.47
N THR A 176 -34.07 -13.36 9.13
CA THR A 176 -34.20 -14.59 8.34
C THR A 176 -33.02 -15.54 8.56
N VAL A 177 -31.80 -15.02 8.73
CA VAL A 177 -30.63 -15.81 9.16
C VAL A 177 -30.87 -16.41 10.55
N ARG A 178 -31.30 -15.59 11.52
CA ARG A 178 -31.64 -16.03 12.88
C ARG A 178 -32.74 -17.09 12.89
N ALA A 179 -33.77 -16.95 12.06
CA ALA A 179 -34.87 -17.91 11.93
C ALA A 179 -34.41 -19.24 11.31
N LYS A 180 -33.58 -19.21 10.25
CA LYS A 180 -32.97 -20.43 9.66
C LYS A 180 -32.16 -21.21 10.71
N ASN A 181 -31.35 -20.51 11.52
CA ASN A 181 -30.58 -21.14 12.60
C ASN A 181 -31.48 -21.67 13.73
N ALA A 182 -32.57 -20.98 14.08
CA ALA A 182 -33.52 -21.44 15.09
C ALA A 182 -34.37 -22.65 14.63
N LEU A 183 -34.55 -22.83 13.32
CA LEU A 183 -35.21 -23.98 12.71
C LEU A 183 -34.28 -25.22 12.58
N TRP A 184 -32.98 -25.07 12.84
CA TRP A 184 -32.06 -26.21 12.94
C TRP A 184 -32.18 -26.91 14.29
N THR A 185 -33.28 -27.65 14.46
CA THR A 185 -33.40 -28.69 15.49
C THR A 185 -32.91 -30.02 14.92
N PRO A 186 -31.81 -30.61 15.41
CA PRO A 186 -31.43 -31.99 15.08
C PRO A 186 -32.50 -32.95 15.62
N GLY A 187 -33.43 -33.37 14.76
CA GLY A 187 -34.64 -34.02 15.24
C GLY A 187 -35.74 -34.22 14.22
N LYS A 188 -35.47 -34.96 13.14
CA LYS A 188 -36.53 -35.81 12.57
C LYS A 188 -36.07 -37.22 12.22
N ASP A 189 -34.81 -37.38 11.80
CA ASP A 189 -34.15 -38.67 11.64
C ASP A 189 -32.73 -38.64 12.22
N LEU A 190 -32.28 -39.82 12.69
CA LEU A 190 -30.95 -40.16 13.22
C LEU A 190 -30.53 -39.59 14.60
N GLY A 191 -30.00 -40.50 15.43
CA GLY A 191 -28.93 -40.20 16.40
C GLY A 191 -29.28 -39.44 17.68
N LYS A 192 -29.21 -40.12 18.83
CA LYS A 192 -28.81 -39.44 20.08
C LYS A 192 -27.32 -39.09 20.03
N ASP A 193 -26.89 -38.25 20.96
CA ASP A 193 -25.48 -37.92 21.25
C ASP A 193 -24.80 -36.89 20.33
N GLN A 194 -25.57 -36.01 19.69
CA GLN A 194 -25.10 -34.67 19.31
C GLN A 194 -25.79 -33.61 20.18
N LYS A 195 -25.01 -32.93 21.03
CA LYS A 195 -25.43 -31.61 21.53
C LYS A 195 -25.37 -30.66 20.34
N GLY A 196 -26.49 -30.02 20.01
CA GLY A 196 -26.52 -28.95 19.01
C GLY A 196 -25.66 -27.79 19.48
N GLU A 197 -24.42 -27.72 18.98
CA GLU A 197 -23.52 -26.60 19.21
C GLU A 197 -24.11 -25.38 18.50
N GLN A 198 -24.35 -24.29 19.24
CA GLN A 198 -24.87 -23.08 18.61
C GLN A 198 -23.80 -22.52 17.67
N PRO A 199 -24.16 -22.07 16.45
CA PRO A 199 -23.19 -21.50 15.53
C PRO A 199 -22.44 -20.37 16.23
N SER A 200 -21.13 -20.41 16.13
CA SER A 200 -20.24 -19.46 16.80
C SER A 200 -20.57 -18.03 16.39
N GLU A 201 -20.16 -17.06 17.21
CA GLU A 201 -20.38 -15.65 16.90
C GLU A 201 -19.80 -15.28 15.52
N GLU A 202 -18.64 -15.85 15.17
CA GLU A 202 -17.99 -15.69 13.87
C GLU A 202 -18.81 -16.29 12.71
N GLU A 203 -19.42 -17.47 12.88
CA GLU A 203 -20.30 -18.07 11.86
C GLU A 203 -21.61 -17.29 11.70
N ARG A 204 -22.19 -16.82 12.81
CA ARG A 204 -23.36 -15.93 12.78
C ARG A 204 -23.04 -14.63 12.03
N LEU A 205 -21.88 -14.03 12.29
CA LEU A 205 -21.41 -12.84 11.56
C LEU A 205 -21.26 -13.10 10.06
N LYS A 206 -20.60 -14.19 9.66
CA LYS A 206 -20.44 -14.58 8.25
C LYS A 206 -21.79 -14.73 7.53
N GLN A 207 -22.76 -15.37 8.17
CA GLN A 207 -24.12 -15.52 7.63
C GLN A 207 -24.87 -14.19 7.53
N ILE A 208 -24.76 -13.33 8.55
CA ILE A 208 -25.36 -11.99 8.57
C ILE A 208 -24.78 -11.12 7.43
N PHE A 209 -23.45 -11.08 7.30
CA PHE A 209 -22.78 -10.31 6.26
C PHE A 209 -23.08 -10.85 4.86
N GLY A 210 -23.15 -12.18 4.69
CA GLY A 210 -23.60 -12.80 3.44
C GLY A 210 -25.01 -12.36 3.05
N ALA A 211 -25.98 -12.46 3.95
CA ALA A 211 -27.36 -12.01 3.69
C ALA A 211 -27.46 -10.51 3.39
N LEU A 212 -26.64 -9.67 4.03
CA LEU A 212 -26.57 -8.24 3.74
C LEU A 212 -26.04 -7.98 2.31
N LEU A 213 -24.99 -8.69 1.88
CA LEU A 213 -24.42 -8.57 0.53
C LEU A 213 -25.33 -9.16 -0.57
N GLU A 214 -26.09 -10.22 -0.25
CA GLU A 214 -27.10 -10.80 -1.16
C GLU A 214 -28.30 -9.86 -1.40
N HIS A 215 -28.71 -9.10 -0.39
CA HIS A 215 -29.92 -8.26 -0.45
C HIS A 215 -29.66 -6.77 -0.74
N ILE A 216 -28.47 -6.23 -0.46
CA ILE A 216 -28.16 -4.80 -0.58
C ILE A 216 -27.18 -4.57 -1.72
N HIS A 217 -27.69 -4.07 -2.85
CA HIS A 217 -26.86 -3.71 -4.00
C HIS A 217 -26.09 -2.41 -3.72
N VAL A 218 -24.77 -2.53 -3.59
CA VAL A 218 -23.83 -1.40 -3.45
C VAL A 218 -22.86 -1.40 -4.63
N VAL A 219 -22.76 -0.28 -5.33
CA VAL A 219 -21.84 -0.08 -6.45
C VAL A 219 -20.62 0.69 -5.94
N VAL A 220 -19.44 0.08 -5.95
CA VAL A 220 -18.22 0.64 -5.37
C VAL A 220 -17.33 1.27 -6.46
N PRO A 221 -16.88 2.53 -6.32
CA PRO A 221 -15.95 3.14 -7.26
C PRO A 221 -14.63 2.38 -7.40
N GLU A 222 -14.19 2.18 -8.65
CA GLU A 222 -13.01 1.41 -9.05
C GLU A 222 -11.74 1.78 -8.25
N ILE A 223 -11.49 3.07 -8.04
CA ILE A 223 -10.34 3.62 -7.29
C ILE A 223 -10.25 3.10 -5.85
N LEU A 224 -11.38 2.86 -5.18
CA LEU A 224 -11.39 2.34 -3.80
C LEU A 224 -10.95 0.87 -3.77
N ILE A 225 -11.42 0.10 -4.75
CA ILE A 225 -11.05 -1.32 -4.92
C ILE A 225 -9.55 -1.40 -5.25
N ARG A 226 -9.09 -0.56 -6.19
CA ARG A 226 -7.67 -0.45 -6.57
C ARG A 226 -6.77 -0.12 -5.37
N ASP A 227 -7.18 0.82 -4.53
CA ASP A 227 -6.38 1.24 -3.36
C ASP A 227 -6.37 0.21 -2.24
N GLU A 228 -7.49 -0.47 -1.96
CA GLU A 228 -7.52 -1.56 -0.98
C GLU A 228 -6.73 -2.79 -1.46
N VAL A 229 -6.74 -3.11 -2.76
CA VAL A 229 -5.87 -4.14 -3.36
C VAL A 229 -4.40 -3.76 -3.20
N ASN A 230 -4.03 -2.51 -3.50
CA ASN A 230 -2.66 -2.02 -3.33
C ASN A 230 -2.21 -2.07 -1.86
N GLN A 231 -3.07 -1.69 -0.92
CA GLN A 231 -2.83 -1.79 0.52
C GLN A 231 -2.64 -3.24 0.97
N SER A 232 -3.53 -4.13 0.56
CA SER A 232 -3.51 -5.57 0.88
C SER A 232 -2.26 -6.27 0.34
N LEU A 233 -1.90 -6.04 -0.92
CA LEU A 233 -0.67 -6.57 -1.52
C LEU A 233 0.58 -6.01 -0.83
N SER A 234 0.60 -4.72 -0.51
CA SER A 234 1.70 -4.11 0.25
C SER A 234 1.82 -4.69 1.67
N GLN A 235 0.70 -5.10 2.29
CA GLN A 235 0.72 -5.80 3.57
C GLN A 235 1.27 -7.22 3.43
N LEU A 236 0.87 -7.96 2.39
CA LEU A 236 1.40 -9.30 2.09
C LEU A 236 2.92 -9.25 1.89
N VAL A 237 3.41 -8.33 1.05
CA VAL A 237 4.86 -8.17 0.80
C VAL A 237 5.61 -7.91 2.11
N ARG A 238 5.17 -6.97 2.96
CA ARG A 238 5.79 -6.71 4.29
C ARG A 238 5.77 -7.92 5.23
N GLN A 239 4.77 -8.80 5.12
CA GLN A 239 4.72 -10.04 5.89
C GLN A 239 5.70 -11.09 5.35
N LEU A 240 5.80 -11.24 4.03
CA LEU A 240 6.75 -12.13 3.36
C LEU A 240 8.20 -11.70 3.59
N GLU A 241 8.51 -10.40 3.44
CA GLU A 241 9.82 -9.79 3.76
C GLU A 241 10.26 -10.12 5.20
N LYS A 242 9.35 -9.97 6.17
CA LYS A 242 9.61 -10.29 7.58
C LYS A 242 9.94 -11.77 7.82
N MET A 243 9.39 -12.66 6.98
CA MET A 243 9.70 -14.10 6.97
C MET A 243 10.88 -14.44 6.05
N ARG A 244 11.44 -13.47 5.32
CA ARG A 244 12.47 -13.62 4.28
C ARG A 244 12.07 -14.53 3.12
N ILE A 245 10.79 -14.47 2.73
CA ILE A 245 10.22 -15.21 1.60
C ILE A 245 10.05 -14.22 0.42
N PRO A 246 10.64 -14.47 -0.76
CA PRO A 246 10.33 -13.73 -1.99
C PRO A 246 8.86 -13.83 -2.39
N LEU A 247 8.32 -12.82 -3.07
CA LEU A 247 6.93 -12.86 -3.56
C LEU A 247 6.75 -13.96 -4.63
N GLU A 248 7.79 -14.21 -5.40
CA GLU A 248 7.89 -15.18 -6.47
C GLU A 248 7.82 -16.62 -5.93
N ASP A 249 8.53 -16.88 -4.84
CA ASP A 249 8.50 -18.16 -4.11
C ASP A 249 7.12 -18.39 -3.48
N TYR A 250 6.52 -17.34 -2.90
CA TYR A 250 5.16 -17.40 -2.37
C TYR A 250 4.14 -17.72 -3.46
N LEU A 251 4.15 -16.97 -4.57
CA LEU A 251 3.26 -17.17 -5.74
C LEU A 251 3.40 -18.58 -6.31
N THR A 252 4.63 -19.10 -6.41
CA THR A 252 4.92 -20.48 -6.80
C THR A 252 4.31 -21.47 -5.82
N SER A 253 4.48 -21.26 -4.51
CA SER A 253 3.95 -22.16 -3.46
C SER A 253 2.42 -22.26 -3.45
N VAL A 254 1.71 -21.18 -3.81
CA VAL A 254 0.24 -21.16 -3.95
C VAL A 254 -0.25 -21.43 -5.38
N SER A 255 0.67 -21.66 -6.33
CA SER A 255 0.38 -21.92 -7.75
C SER A 255 -0.46 -20.83 -8.43
N LYS A 256 -0.20 -19.56 -8.14
CA LYS A 256 -0.90 -18.38 -8.71
C LYS A 256 0.07 -17.44 -9.41
N THR A 257 -0.41 -16.73 -10.44
CA THR A 257 0.30 -15.56 -10.98
C THR A 257 0.01 -14.32 -10.13
N ALA A 258 0.84 -13.28 -10.27
CA ALA A 258 0.61 -11.99 -9.63
C ALA A 258 -0.76 -11.38 -9.99
N ASP A 259 -1.24 -11.61 -11.22
CA ASP A 259 -2.52 -11.06 -11.70
C ASP A 259 -3.72 -11.86 -11.24
N GLN A 260 -3.59 -13.19 -11.11
CA GLN A 260 -4.59 -14.01 -10.43
C GLN A 260 -4.73 -13.61 -8.95
N LEU A 261 -3.60 -13.35 -8.28
CA LEU A 261 -3.60 -12.87 -6.90
C LEU A 261 -4.24 -11.47 -6.79
N ARG A 262 -3.91 -10.54 -7.71
CA ARG A 262 -4.58 -9.22 -7.81
C ARG A 262 -6.09 -9.35 -8.00
N GLN A 263 -6.56 -10.25 -8.86
CA GLN A 263 -7.98 -10.45 -9.12
C GLN A 263 -8.72 -11.04 -7.90
N GLU A 264 -8.10 -11.96 -7.18
CA GLU A 264 -8.61 -12.53 -5.92
C GLU A 264 -8.70 -11.46 -4.81
N TYR A 265 -7.67 -10.62 -4.68
CA TYR A 265 -7.75 -9.44 -3.82
C TYR A 265 -8.85 -8.47 -4.30
N ALA A 266 -8.98 -8.18 -5.60
CA ALA A 266 -10.00 -7.26 -6.10
C ALA A 266 -11.44 -7.73 -5.80
N MET A 267 -11.72 -9.04 -5.93
CA MET A 267 -13.03 -9.61 -5.57
C MET A 267 -13.30 -9.54 -4.06
N SER A 268 -12.29 -9.81 -3.21
CA SER A 268 -12.45 -9.77 -1.75
C SER A 268 -12.47 -8.34 -1.19
N SER A 269 -11.68 -7.42 -1.74
CA SER A 269 -11.73 -5.99 -1.47
C SER A 269 -13.08 -5.39 -1.86
N LEU A 270 -13.65 -5.75 -3.03
CA LEU A 270 -15.01 -5.32 -3.41
C LEU A 270 -16.05 -5.73 -2.36
N ALA A 271 -16.11 -7.02 -1.99
CA ALA A 271 -17.06 -7.51 -0.99
C ALA A 271 -16.83 -6.87 0.40
N THR A 272 -15.57 -6.58 0.76
CA THR A 272 -15.22 -5.90 2.01
C THR A 272 -15.70 -4.46 2.00
N LEU A 273 -15.42 -3.69 0.95
CA LEU A 273 -15.83 -2.29 0.80
C LEU A 273 -17.36 -2.17 0.75
N GLN A 274 -18.05 -3.05 0.02
CA GLN A 274 -19.52 -3.12 0.05
C GLN A 274 -20.05 -3.31 1.47
N LEU A 275 -19.46 -4.24 2.24
CA LEU A 275 -19.85 -4.47 3.63
C LEU A 275 -19.54 -3.27 4.54
N GLU A 276 -18.45 -2.54 4.31
CA GLU A 276 -18.15 -1.32 5.06
C GLU A 276 -19.13 -0.18 4.75
N PHE A 277 -19.55 -0.01 3.49
CA PHE A 277 -20.61 0.93 3.12
C PHE A 277 -21.97 0.52 3.69
N ILE A 278 -22.30 -0.78 3.70
CA ILE A 278 -23.49 -1.30 4.39
C ILE A 278 -23.44 -0.97 5.89
N ILE A 279 -22.36 -1.32 6.59
CA ILE A 279 -22.24 -1.12 8.05
C ILE A 279 -22.26 0.37 8.40
N SER A 280 -21.53 1.22 7.68
CA SER A 280 -21.53 2.67 7.94
C SER A 280 -22.87 3.33 7.64
N THR A 281 -23.59 2.90 6.60
CA THR A 281 -24.95 3.39 6.30
C THR A 281 -25.96 2.94 7.37
N ILE A 282 -25.85 1.69 7.87
CA ILE A 282 -26.67 1.20 9.00
C ILE A 282 -26.37 2.00 10.27
N ALA A 283 -25.09 2.28 10.56
CA ALA A 283 -24.69 3.09 11.70
C ALA A 283 -25.28 4.51 11.63
N ALA A 284 -25.32 5.12 10.45
CA ALA A 284 -25.94 6.42 10.23
C ALA A 284 -27.47 6.36 10.37
N GLN A 285 -28.13 5.38 9.76
CA GLN A 285 -29.60 5.26 9.80
C GLN A 285 -30.12 5.00 11.22
N GLU A 286 -29.45 4.13 11.98
CA GLU A 286 -29.84 3.77 13.35
C GLU A 286 -29.19 4.69 14.41
N ASN A 287 -28.51 5.76 13.99
CA ASN A 287 -27.85 6.77 14.84
C ASN A 287 -26.88 6.17 15.88
N ILE A 288 -26.07 5.19 15.46
CA ILE A 288 -25.12 4.45 16.30
C ILE A 288 -23.86 5.31 16.53
N GLY A 289 -23.99 6.29 17.42
CA GLY A 289 -22.91 7.19 17.81
C GLY A 289 -21.89 6.59 18.79
N VAL A 290 -20.75 7.27 18.91
CA VAL A 290 -19.72 7.05 19.95
C VAL A 290 -19.39 8.40 20.57
N GLU A 291 -19.44 8.49 21.90
CA GLU A 291 -19.11 9.70 22.65
C GLU A 291 -17.59 9.87 22.78
N GLU A 292 -17.10 11.11 22.88
CA GLU A 292 -15.66 11.38 23.09
C GLU A 292 -15.10 10.70 24.34
N LYS A 293 -15.91 10.57 25.40
CA LYS A 293 -15.55 9.83 26.63
C LYS A 293 -15.19 8.38 26.36
N GLN A 294 -15.81 7.73 25.38
CA GLN A 294 -15.50 6.34 25.01
C GLN A 294 -14.20 6.25 24.19
N VAL A 295 -13.88 7.29 23.41
CA VAL A 295 -12.57 7.43 22.75
C VAL A 295 -11.48 7.67 23.79
N ASP A 296 -11.75 8.52 24.79
CA ASP A 296 -10.85 8.78 25.93
C ASP A 296 -10.60 7.51 26.75
N GLU A 297 -11.62 6.71 27.04
CA GLU A 297 -11.50 5.42 27.74
C GLU A 297 -10.61 4.43 26.98
N VAL A 298 -10.78 4.32 25.66
CA VAL A 298 -9.92 3.46 24.81
C VAL A 298 -8.48 3.96 24.78
N ILE A 299 -8.25 5.27 24.70
CA ILE A 299 -6.90 5.83 24.76
C ILE A 299 -6.28 5.61 26.16
N GLN A 300 -7.03 5.84 27.24
CA GLN A 300 -6.54 5.64 28.61
C GLN A 300 -6.21 4.18 28.94
N ALA A 301 -6.88 3.22 28.30
CA ALA A 301 -6.57 1.79 28.42
C ALA A 301 -5.25 1.36 27.75
N LEU A 302 -4.64 2.20 26.89
CA LEU A 302 -3.34 1.92 26.29
C LEU A 302 -2.23 2.06 27.37
N PRO A 303 -1.32 1.08 27.54
CA PRO A 303 -0.43 1.03 28.70
C PRO A 303 0.67 2.11 28.71
N ASP A 304 1.25 2.44 27.55
CA ASP A 304 2.36 3.39 27.43
C ASP A 304 1.91 4.84 27.17
N GLU A 305 2.58 5.81 27.81
CA GLU A 305 2.19 7.22 27.74
C GLU A 305 2.49 7.88 26.38
N ASN A 306 3.54 7.42 25.67
CA ASN A 306 3.88 7.94 24.35
C ASN A 306 2.90 7.40 23.30
N ILE A 307 2.50 6.12 23.42
CA ILE A 307 1.40 5.53 22.65
C ILE A 307 0.10 6.28 22.91
N ARG A 308 -0.23 6.62 24.17
CA ARG A 308 -1.40 7.47 24.50
C ARG A 308 -1.34 8.84 23.80
N LYS A 309 -0.19 9.53 23.85
CA LYS A 309 0.00 10.84 23.19
C LYS A 309 -0.16 10.74 21.67
N ALA A 310 0.42 9.72 21.02
CA ALA A 310 0.29 9.52 19.58
C ALA A 310 -1.17 9.28 19.14
N ASN A 311 -1.92 8.48 19.91
CA ASN A 311 -3.32 8.17 19.64
C ASN A 311 -4.30 9.29 20.00
N ASN A 312 -3.88 10.32 20.75
CA ASN A 312 -4.72 11.48 21.10
C ASN A 312 -4.66 12.63 20.08
N THR A 313 -4.10 12.40 18.90
CA THR A 313 -4.18 13.38 17.79
C THR A 313 -5.59 13.36 17.17
N PRO A 314 -6.10 14.48 16.59
CA PRO A 314 -7.46 14.53 16.03
C PRO A 314 -7.74 13.43 15.00
N GLN A 315 -6.76 13.11 14.14
CA GLN A 315 -6.91 12.02 13.17
C GLN A 315 -7.04 10.66 13.85
N GLN A 316 -6.19 10.35 14.85
CA GLN A 316 -6.26 9.05 15.51
C GLN A 316 -7.51 8.91 16.40
N ARG A 317 -7.98 9.99 17.04
CA ARG A 317 -9.29 10.03 17.70
C ARG A 317 -10.43 9.70 16.73
N ASN A 318 -10.43 10.31 15.53
CA ASN A 318 -11.42 10.01 14.49
C ASN A 318 -11.35 8.54 14.03
N ASN A 319 -10.13 8.01 13.81
CA ASN A 319 -9.92 6.60 13.45
C ASN A 319 -10.45 5.64 14.54
N ILE A 320 -10.17 5.92 15.82
CA ILE A 320 -10.68 5.13 16.96
C ILE A 320 -12.21 5.21 17.02
N LYS A 321 -12.78 6.40 16.86
CA LYS A 321 -14.22 6.65 16.86
C LYS A 321 -14.93 5.88 15.74
N ALA A 322 -14.40 5.89 14.51
CA ALA A 322 -14.92 5.13 13.39
C ALA A 322 -14.89 3.60 13.66
N ASN A 323 -13.77 3.09 14.18
CA ASN A 323 -13.65 1.68 14.56
C ASN A 323 -14.64 1.26 15.67
N LEU A 324 -14.88 2.14 16.66
CA LEU A 324 -15.87 1.90 17.71
C LEU A 324 -17.32 1.94 17.18
N ILE A 325 -17.63 2.82 16.22
CA ILE A 325 -18.94 2.86 15.54
C ILE A 325 -19.14 1.57 14.73
N LYS A 326 -18.13 1.14 13.96
CA LYS A 326 -18.14 -0.12 13.21
C LYS A 326 -18.40 -1.30 14.14
N ARG A 327 -17.69 -1.39 15.28
CA ARG A 327 -17.91 -2.47 16.26
C ARG A 327 -19.32 -2.43 16.87
N LYS A 328 -19.77 -1.29 17.40
CA LYS A 328 -21.14 -1.14 17.93
C LYS A 328 -22.23 -1.54 16.93
N THR A 329 -22.00 -1.29 15.65
CA THR A 329 -22.97 -1.63 14.59
C THR A 329 -22.98 -3.13 14.29
N VAL A 330 -21.82 -3.79 14.36
CA VAL A 330 -21.73 -5.26 14.34
C VAL A 330 -22.36 -5.88 15.60
N ASP A 331 -22.10 -5.32 16.77
CA ASP A 331 -22.72 -5.70 18.06
C ASP A 331 -24.27 -5.59 17.98
N TYR A 332 -24.80 -4.51 17.36
CA TYR A 332 -26.22 -4.30 17.08
C TYR A 332 -26.79 -5.34 16.09
N LEU A 333 -26.09 -5.63 14.99
CA LEU A 333 -26.52 -6.61 13.98
C LEU A 333 -26.60 -8.04 14.56
N LEU A 334 -25.75 -8.37 15.52
CA LEU A 334 -25.79 -9.65 16.26
C LEU A 334 -26.95 -9.76 17.28
N ALA A 335 -27.60 -8.65 17.63
CA ALA A 335 -28.70 -8.60 18.60
C ALA A 335 -30.11 -8.71 17.97
N LEU A 336 -30.23 -8.42 16.66
CA LEU A 336 -31.44 -8.59 15.85
C LEU A 336 -31.91 -10.04 15.76
#